data_AF-T1B4I4-F1
#
_entry.id   AF-T1B4I4-F1
#
_cell.length_a   1.000
_cell.length_b   1.000
_cell.length_c   1.000
_cell.angle_alpha   90.00
_cell.angle_beta   90.00
_cell.angle_gamma   90.00
#
_symmetry.space_group_name_H-M   'P 1'
#
loop_
_entity.id
_entity.type
_entity.pdbx_description
1 polymer ?
#
loop_
_entity_poly.entity_id
_entity_poly.type
_entity_poly.pdbx_seq_one_letter_code
_entity_poly.pdbx_strand_id
1 'polypeptide(L)'
;PIASDDGQSYLRAMAAGANFAWANRQAITHGVRRAFSETFARSAEDMDLAVVYDIAHNIAKTETHRLDDGPKRVLVHRKGATRAFPAGREEVPSAYRPFGQPVLIPGDMGTASYVLAGLSTSMDRSFGSSCHGAGRRLSRHAANRTFRYEEVTRALRAKGIQVRAATHEGVT
;
A
#
# COMPACT_ATOMS: atom_id res chain seq x y z
N PRO A 1 -13.04 -18.68 -16.24
CA PRO A 1 -13.86 -18.59 -15.01
C PRO A 1 -12.99 -18.71 -13.76
N ILE A 2 -13.45 -18.36 -12.55
CA ILE A 2 -12.60 -18.53 -11.35
C ILE A 2 -12.23 -20.01 -11.15
N ALA A 3 -13.19 -20.91 -11.37
CA ALA A 3 -13.01 -22.36 -11.18
C ALA A 3 -12.36 -23.09 -12.37
N SER A 4 -12.07 -22.41 -13.48
CA SER A 4 -11.37 -23.05 -14.61
C SER A 4 -9.88 -23.23 -14.29
N ASP A 5 -9.22 -24.15 -14.99
CA ASP A 5 -7.79 -24.42 -14.80
C ASP A 5 -6.94 -23.14 -14.96
N ASP A 6 -7.20 -22.35 -16.00
CA ASP A 6 -6.54 -21.05 -16.20
C ASP A 6 -6.77 -20.08 -15.03
N GLY A 7 -7.99 -20.06 -14.47
CA GLY A 7 -8.34 -19.18 -13.36
C GLY A 7 -7.62 -19.57 -12.08
N GLN A 8 -7.58 -20.86 -11.77
CA GLN A 8 -6.85 -21.37 -10.61
C GLN A 8 -5.33 -21.24 -10.78
N SER A 9 -4.81 -21.48 -11.98
CA SER A 9 -3.40 -21.27 -12.32
C SER A 9 -3.00 -19.81 -12.13
N TYR A 10 -3.80 -18.88 -12.66
CA TYR A 10 -3.63 -17.45 -12.45
C TYR A 10 -3.62 -17.07 -10.96
N LEU A 11 -4.57 -17.56 -10.16
CA LEU A 11 -4.64 -17.23 -8.74
C LEU A 11 -3.42 -17.72 -7.96
N ARG A 12 -2.88 -18.90 -8.30
CA ARG A 12 -1.63 -19.40 -7.70
C ARG A 12 -0.43 -18.54 -8.11
N ALA A 13 -0.33 -18.18 -9.39
CA ALA A 13 0.73 -17.30 -9.88
C ALA A 13 0.65 -15.89 -9.25
N MET A 14 -0.55 -15.34 -9.11
CA MET A 14 -0.79 -14.07 -8.41
C MET A 14 -0.37 -14.17 -6.94
N ALA A 15 -0.69 -15.26 -6.25
CA ALA A 15 -0.26 -15.47 -4.86
C ALA A 15 1.27 -15.54 -4.74
N ALA A 16 1.94 -16.22 -5.69
CA ALA A 16 3.40 -16.23 -5.75
C ALA A 16 3.97 -14.81 -5.97
N GLY A 17 3.38 -14.03 -6.89
CA GLY A 17 3.76 -12.63 -7.10
C GLY A 17 3.55 -11.75 -5.86
N ALA A 18 2.47 -11.98 -5.10
CA ALA A 18 2.22 -11.28 -3.85
C ALA A 18 3.25 -11.66 -2.77
N ASN A 19 3.59 -12.95 -2.62
CA ASN A 19 4.63 -13.42 -1.71
C ASN A 19 6.00 -12.84 -2.05
N PHE A 20 6.35 -12.78 -3.34
CA PHE A 20 7.56 -12.12 -3.80
C PHE A 20 7.57 -10.63 -3.42
N ALA A 21 6.45 -9.93 -3.63
CA ALA A 21 6.34 -8.51 -3.29
C ALA A 21 6.47 -8.25 -1.77
N TRP A 22 5.92 -9.13 -0.92
CA TRP A 22 6.09 -9.06 0.53
C TRP A 22 7.54 -9.33 0.95
N ALA A 23 8.18 -10.37 0.37
CA ALA A 23 9.59 -10.66 0.63
C ALA A 23 10.50 -9.48 0.24
N ASN A 24 10.22 -8.86 -0.90
CA ASN A 24 10.93 -7.66 -1.35
C ASN A 24 10.77 -6.49 -0.37
N ARG A 25 9.54 -6.20 0.08
CA ARG A 25 9.32 -5.13 1.08
C ARG A 25 9.99 -5.45 2.41
N GLN A 26 10.01 -6.71 2.84
CA GLN A 26 10.72 -7.12 4.05
C GLN A 26 12.23 -6.91 3.94
N ALA A 27 12.83 -7.20 2.78
CA ALA A 27 14.24 -6.91 2.51
C ALA A 27 14.54 -5.40 2.55
N ILE A 28 13.64 -4.58 1.98
CA ILE A 28 13.73 -3.12 2.05
C ILE A 28 13.60 -2.64 3.49
N THR A 29 12.67 -3.17 4.29
CA THR A 29 12.53 -2.84 5.72
C THR A 29 13.82 -3.11 6.48
N HIS A 30 14.50 -4.23 6.21
CA HIS A 30 15.80 -4.51 6.79
C HIS A 30 16.86 -3.47 6.36
N GLY A 31 16.90 -3.11 5.07
CA GLY A 31 17.78 -2.05 4.56
C GLY A 31 17.54 -0.69 5.22
N VAL A 32 16.27 -0.31 5.43
CA VAL A 32 15.88 0.92 6.15
C VAL A 32 16.43 0.90 7.58
N ARG A 33 16.22 -0.20 8.31
CA ARG A 33 16.73 -0.36 9.67
C ARG A 33 18.26 -0.21 9.73
N ARG A 34 18.97 -0.82 8.80
CA ARG A 34 20.44 -0.70 8.69
C ARG A 34 20.88 0.75 8.44
N ALA A 35 20.25 1.44 7.49
CA ALA A 35 20.59 2.83 7.19
C ALA A 35 20.38 3.75 8.40
N PHE A 36 19.29 3.54 9.15
CA PHE A 36 19.05 4.28 10.39
C PHE A 36 20.11 3.95 11.45
N SER A 37 20.44 2.68 11.64
CA SER A 37 21.44 2.28 12.63
C SER A 37 22.84 2.80 12.34
N GLU A 38 23.26 2.77 11.08
CA GLU A 38 24.54 3.31 10.63
C GLU A 38 24.59 4.85 10.80
N THR A 39 23.48 5.55 10.57
CA THR A 39 23.41 7.01 10.68
C THR A 39 23.36 7.52 12.13
N PHE A 40 22.57 6.85 12.97
CA PHE A 40 22.30 7.29 14.35
C PHE A 40 23.13 6.55 15.40
N ALA A 41 23.97 5.59 15.00
CA ALA A 41 24.76 4.74 15.88
C ALA A 41 23.92 4.07 17.00
N ARG A 42 22.71 3.62 16.65
CA ARG A 42 21.75 2.94 17.55
C ARG A 42 21.11 1.75 16.86
N SER A 43 20.74 0.71 17.61
CA SER A 43 20.00 -0.40 17.01
C SER A 43 18.61 0.04 16.56
N ALA A 44 18.02 -0.68 15.60
CA ALA A 44 16.66 -0.40 15.15
C ALA A 44 15.63 -0.64 16.25
N GLU A 45 15.92 -1.57 17.14
CA GLU A 45 15.16 -1.89 18.34
C GLU A 45 15.19 -0.73 19.34
N ASP A 46 16.36 -0.14 19.61
CA ASP A 46 16.49 1.01 20.51
C ASP A 46 15.74 2.25 19.99
N MET A 47 15.54 2.32 18.68
CA MET A 47 14.81 3.40 18.00
C MET A 47 13.33 3.05 17.75
N ASP A 48 12.87 1.88 18.19
CA ASP A 48 11.50 1.39 17.98
C ASP A 48 11.04 1.43 16.51
N LEU A 49 11.92 1.02 15.58
CA LEU A 49 11.63 0.96 14.14
C LEU A 49 10.80 -0.28 13.78
N ALA A 50 9.62 -0.39 14.40
CA ALA A 50 8.63 -1.42 14.15
C ALA A 50 7.84 -1.16 12.84
N VAL A 51 7.39 -2.24 12.20
CA VAL A 51 6.46 -2.14 11.08
C VAL A 51 5.07 -1.89 11.63
N VAL A 52 4.49 -0.72 11.32
CA VAL A 52 3.11 -0.41 11.69
C VAL A 52 2.16 -1.37 10.97
N TYR A 53 2.20 -1.40 9.63
CA TYR A 53 1.38 -2.29 8.82
C TYR A 53 1.95 -2.45 7.40
N ASP A 54 1.61 -3.54 6.71
CA ASP A 54 1.90 -3.74 5.29
C ASP A 54 0.59 -4.11 4.56
N ILE A 55 0.27 -3.37 3.50
CA ILE A 55 -0.99 -3.52 2.78
C ILE A 55 -0.81 -3.55 1.26
N ALA A 56 -1.47 -4.52 0.62
CA ALA A 56 -1.54 -4.60 -0.83
C ALA A 56 -2.68 -3.72 -1.38
N HIS A 57 -2.47 -3.18 -2.58
CA HIS A 57 -3.47 -2.39 -3.30
C HIS A 57 -3.76 -2.89 -4.73
N ASN A 58 -3.00 -3.89 -5.18
CA ASN A 58 -3.20 -4.64 -6.42
C ASN A 58 -3.20 -6.13 -6.07
N ILE A 59 -4.36 -6.67 -5.73
CA ILE A 59 -4.51 -8.06 -5.28
C ILE A 59 -5.94 -8.54 -5.44
N ALA A 60 -6.13 -9.85 -5.64
CA ALA A 60 -7.43 -10.50 -5.47
C ALA A 60 -7.42 -11.37 -4.20
N LYS A 61 -8.50 -11.32 -3.41
CA LYS A 61 -8.65 -12.09 -2.17
C LYS A 61 -10.03 -12.73 -2.10
N THR A 62 -10.08 -14.01 -1.75
CA THR A 62 -11.34 -14.66 -1.39
C THR A 62 -11.75 -14.20 0.00
N GLU A 63 -12.90 -13.55 0.11
CA GLU A 63 -13.39 -12.94 1.35
C GLU A 63 -14.88 -13.24 1.50
N THR A 64 -15.35 -13.30 2.76
CA THR A 64 -16.78 -13.44 3.07
C THR A 64 -17.39 -12.06 3.25
N HIS A 65 -18.42 -11.76 2.46
CA HIS A 65 -19.16 -10.50 2.49
C HIS A 65 -20.68 -10.79 2.49
N ARG A 66 -21.48 -9.91 3.09
CA ARG A 66 -22.93 -10.01 3.06
C ARG A 66 -23.47 -9.37 1.78
N LEU A 67 -24.23 -10.14 1.00
CA LEU A 67 -24.99 -9.68 -0.15
C LEU A 67 -26.49 -9.80 0.15
N ASP A 68 -27.34 -9.36 -0.77
CA ASP A 68 -28.81 -9.34 -0.59
C ASP A 68 -29.38 -10.72 -0.25
N ASP A 69 -28.77 -11.79 -0.75
CA ASP A 69 -29.16 -13.18 -0.50
C ASP A 69 -28.32 -13.88 0.59
N GLY A 70 -27.60 -13.10 1.41
CA GLY A 70 -26.87 -13.58 2.57
C GLY A 70 -25.34 -13.57 2.43
N PRO A 71 -24.62 -14.21 3.37
CA PRO A 71 -23.15 -14.24 3.33
C PRO A 71 -22.64 -15.09 2.17
N LYS A 72 -21.77 -14.51 1.34
CA LYS A 72 -21.11 -15.20 0.23
C LYS A 72 -19.60 -15.06 0.30
N ARG A 73 -18.92 -16.12 -0.15
CA ARG A 73 -17.49 -16.10 -0.47
C ARG A 73 -17.31 -15.54 -1.87
N VAL A 74 -16.68 -14.39 -1.98
CA VAL A 74 -16.44 -13.69 -3.24
C VAL A 74 -14.95 -13.46 -3.44
N LEU A 75 -14.50 -13.44 -4.69
CA LEU A 75 -13.14 -13.07 -5.05
C LEU A 75 -13.09 -11.55 -5.28
N VAL A 76 -12.72 -10.81 -4.24
CA VAL A 76 -12.63 -9.35 -4.30
C VAL A 76 -11.36 -8.96 -5.03
N HIS A 77 -11.51 -8.29 -6.18
CA HIS A 77 -10.40 -7.75 -6.95
C HIS A 77 -10.17 -6.29 -6.54
N ARG A 78 -8.96 -5.98 -6.10
CA ARG A 78 -8.55 -4.62 -5.80
C ARG A 78 -7.41 -4.23 -6.75
N LYS A 79 -7.63 -3.15 -7.51
CA LYS A 79 -6.62 -2.56 -8.41
C LYS A 79 -6.55 -1.06 -8.12
N GLY A 80 -5.47 -0.61 -7.50
CA GLY A 80 -5.37 0.75 -6.95
C GLY A 80 -6.30 1.01 -5.76
N ALA A 81 -6.69 -0.04 -5.03
CA ALA A 81 -7.59 0.04 -3.88
C ALA A 81 -7.08 -0.84 -2.74
N THR A 82 -7.25 -0.42 -1.50
CA THR A 82 -6.75 -1.15 -0.31
C THR A 82 -7.88 -1.86 0.41
N ARG A 83 -7.55 -2.91 1.18
CA ARG A 83 -8.49 -3.52 2.12
C ARG A 83 -8.64 -2.62 3.36
N ALA A 84 -9.85 -2.41 3.85
CA ALA A 84 -10.18 -1.51 4.94
C ALA A 84 -11.18 -2.16 5.91
N PHE A 85 -10.79 -3.31 6.47
CA PHE A 85 -11.64 -4.06 7.39
C PHE A 85 -11.89 -3.31 8.70
N PRO A 86 -13.13 -3.35 9.23
CA PRO A 86 -13.49 -2.64 10.46
C PRO A 86 -12.91 -3.29 11.71
N ALA A 87 -13.10 -2.59 12.84
CA ALA A 87 -12.83 -3.13 14.17
C ALA A 87 -13.55 -4.47 14.42
N GLY A 88 -12.95 -5.32 15.24
CA GLY A 88 -13.47 -6.63 15.65
C GLY A 88 -13.17 -7.78 14.69
N ARG A 89 -12.69 -7.51 13.46
CA ARG A 89 -12.36 -8.55 12.48
C ARG A 89 -11.16 -9.38 12.93
N GLU A 90 -11.28 -10.70 12.87
CA GLU A 90 -10.22 -11.64 13.26
C GLU A 90 -8.97 -11.47 12.39
N GLU A 91 -9.15 -11.14 11.11
CA GLU A 91 -8.06 -10.94 10.15
C GLU A 91 -7.24 -9.66 10.42
N VAL A 92 -7.70 -8.79 11.32
CA VAL A 92 -6.96 -7.62 11.78
C VAL A 92 -6.09 -8.04 12.99
N PRO A 93 -4.78 -7.73 12.98
CA PRO A 93 -3.89 -8.03 14.10
C PRO A 93 -4.45 -7.53 15.44
N SER A 94 -4.21 -8.27 16.52
CA SER A 94 -4.79 -8.01 17.84
C SER A 94 -4.58 -6.58 18.33
N ALA A 95 -3.39 -6.00 18.11
CA ALA A 95 -3.07 -4.63 18.48
C ALA A 95 -3.96 -3.57 17.81
N TYR A 96 -4.50 -3.86 16.61
CA TYR A 96 -5.33 -2.93 15.85
C TYR A 96 -6.80 -3.33 15.81
N ARG A 97 -7.14 -4.56 16.23
CA ARG A 97 -8.49 -5.11 16.17
C ARG A 97 -9.55 -4.21 16.83
N PRO A 98 -9.31 -3.52 17.96
CA PRO A 98 -10.28 -2.61 18.54
C PRO A 98 -10.56 -1.36 17.69
N PHE A 99 -9.63 -0.97 16.81
CA PHE A 99 -9.67 0.27 16.04
C PHE A 99 -10.00 0.05 14.57
N GLY A 100 -9.81 -1.16 14.06
CA GLY A 100 -9.94 -1.52 12.65
C GLY A 100 -8.58 -1.60 11.96
N GLN A 101 -8.60 -2.09 10.72
CA GLN A 101 -7.38 -2.31 9.97
C GLN A 101 -6.71 -0.97 9.62
N PRO A 102 -5.39 -0.80 9.85
CA PRO A 102 -4.66 0.32 9.30
C PRO A 102 -4.75 0.34 7.77
N VAL A 103 -4.99 1.52 7.22
CA VAL A 103 -5.05 1.79 5.78
C VAL A 103 -4.00 2.85 5.46
N LEU A 104 -3.02 2.48 4.65
CA LEU A 104 -1.90 3.35 4.29
C LEU A 104 -2.15 3.99 2.93
N ILE A 105 -2.24 5.31 2.90
CA ILE A 105 -2.50 6.12 1.71
C ILE A 105 -1.25 6.94 1.36
N PRO A 106 -0.35 6.40 0.51
CA PRO A 106 0.71 7.21 -0.07
C PRO A 106 0.15 8.38 -0.89
N GLY A 107 0.76 9.54 -0.69
CA GLY A 107 0.63 10.69 -1.60
C GLY A 107 1.56 10.58 -2.81
N ASP A 108 1.79 11.71 -3.44
CA ASP A 108 2.83 11.91 -4.44
C ASP A 108 4.10 12.48 -3.78
N MET A 109 5.21 12.48 -4.52
CA MET A 109 6.44 13.08 -4.04
C MET A 109 6.22 14.58 -3.72
N GLY A 110 6.35 14.92 -2.43
CA GLY A 110 6.16 16.29 -1.95
C GLY A 110 4.75 16.65 -1.48
N THR A 111 3.84 15.68 -1.40
CA THR A 111 2.52 15.85 -0.79
C THR A 111 2.36 14.98 0.47
N ALA A 112 1.27 15.17 1.20
CA ALA A 112 0.99 14.42 2.42
C ALA A 112 0.68 12.95 2.12
N SER A 113 1.02 12.08 3.07
CA SER A 113 0.50 10.71 3.15
C SER A 113 -0.42 10.60 4.38
N TYR A 114 -1.35 9.65 4.35
CA TYR A 114 -2.33 9.47 5.43
C TYR A 114 -2.34 8.03 5.96
N VAL A 115 -2.61 7.90 7.25
CA VAL A 115 -2.94 6.63 7.90
C VAL A 115 -4.39 6.73 8.35
N LEU A 116 -5.23 5.80 7.88
CA LEU A 116 -6.65 5.72 8.22
C LEU A 116 -6.94 4.38 8.92
N ALA A 117 -8.15 4.22 9.43
CA ALA A 117 -8.66 2.96 9.96
C ALA A 117 -9.91 2.52 9.18
N GLY A 118 -10.09 1.21 8.99
CA GLY A 118 -11.28 0.66 8.36
C GLY A 118 -12.55 0.96 9.17
N LEU A 119 -13.57 1.50 8.51
CA LEU A 119 -14.88 1.80 9.11
C LEU A 119 -15.84 0.62 8.93
N SER A 120 -16.81 0.46 9.83
CA SER A 120 -17.88 -0.56 9.70
C SER A 120 -18.62 -0.44 8.37
N THR A 121 -18.86 0.79 7.92
CA THR A 121 -19.54 1.09 6.66
C THR A 121 -18.76 0.63 5.41
N SER A 122 -17.46 0.34 5.50
CA SER A 122 -16.69 -0.17 4.36
C SER A 122 -17.16 -1.55 3.92
N MET A 123 -17.63 -2.39 4.86
CA MET A 123 -18.09 -3.74 4.56
C MET A 123 -19.32 -3.71 3.65
N ASP A 124 -20.30 -2.88 3.96
CA ASP A 124 -21.54 -2.77 3.19
C ASP A 124 -21.36 -1.93 1.91
N ARG A 125 -20.47 -0.93 1.91
CA ARG A 125 -20.34 0.03 0.78
C ARG A 125 -19.31 -0.37 -0.28
N SER A 126 -18.28 -1.12 0.10
CA SER A 126 -17.10 -1.29 -0.75
C SER A 126 -16.40 -2.63 -0.59
N PHE A 127 -17.09 -3.67 -0.09
CA PHE A 127 -16.47 -4.97 0.19
C PHE A 127 -15.24 -4.83 1.10
N GLY A 128 -15.36 -4.00 2.14
CA GLY A 128 -14.27 -3.72 3.06
C GLY A 128 -13.06 -3.10 2.37
N SER A 129 -13.26 -2.09 1.52
CA SER A 129 -12.19 -1.46 0.73
C SER A 129 -12.12 0.06 0.89
N SER A 130 -10.94 0.62 0.62
CA SER A 130 -10.68 2.07 0.57
C SER A 130 -9.77 2.43 -0.61
N CYS A 131 -9.48 3.72 -0.79
CA CYS A 131 -8.53 4.19 -1.80
C CYS A 131 -7.09 3.73 -1.47
N HIS A 132 -6.17 3.91 -2.42
CA HIS A 132 -4.75 3.64 -2.21
C HIS A 132 -3.89 4.91 -2.23
N GLY A 133 -4.23 5.94 -2.99
CA GLY A 133 -3.39 7.12 -3.10
C GLY A 133 -4.03 8.23 -3.94
N ALA A 134 -3.23 9.24 -4.28
CA ALA A 134 -3.67 10.44 -5.01
C ALA A 134 -4.18 10.16 -6.44
N GLY A 135 -3.83 9.01 -7.02
CA GLY A 135 -4.09 8.72 -8.41
C GLY A 135 -3.15 9.50 -9.33
N ARG A 136 -3.34 9.38 -10.65
CA ARG A 136 -2.47 10.04 -11.63
C ARG A 136 -3.29 10.87 -12.60
N ARG A 137 -2.99 12.17 -12.69
CA ARG A 137 -3.64 13.09 -13.64
C ARG A 137 -2.95 13.08 -15.01
N LEU A 138 -1.62 12.94 -15.04
CA LEU A 138 -0.83 12.88 -16.28
C LEU A 138 -0.21 11.49 -16.48
N SER A 139 -0.09 11.10 -17.75
CA SER A 139 0.72 9.93 -18.13
C SER A 139 2.20 10.19 -17.81
N ARG A 140 3.02 9.13 -17.74
CA ARG A 140 4.46 9.28 -17.40
C ARG A 140 5.15 10.11 -18.49
N HIS A 141 4.81 9.82 -19.73
CA HIS A 141 5.35 10.53 -20.88
C HIS A 141 4.93 12.01 -20.93
N ALA A 142 3.67 12.31 -20.58
CA ALA A 142 3.22 13.70 -20.48
C ALA A 142 3.95 14.44 -19.34
N ALA A 143 4.05 13.82 -18.16
CA ALA A 143 4.75 14.40 -17.00
C ALA A 143 6.21 14.72 -17.32
N ASN A 144 6.97 13.77 -17.88
CA ASN A 144 8.36 13.96 -18.29
C ASN A 144 8.56 15.05 -19.36
N ARG A 145 7.53 15.33 -20.17
CA ARG A 145 7.57 16.43 -21.15
C ARG A 145 7.19 17.78 -20.55
N THR A 146 6.41 17.78 -19.47
CA THR A 146 5.89 18.98 -18.82
C THR A 146 6.82 19.49 -17.72
N PHE A 147 7.38 18.59 -16.91
CA PHE A 147 8.17 18.94 -15.74
C PHE A 147 9.66 18.74 -15.99
N ARG A 148 10.46 19.72 -15.58
CA ARG A 148 11.92 19.60 -15.59
C ARG A 148 12.45 19.17 -14.23
N TYR A 149 13.46 18.32 -14.24
CA TYR A 149 14.07 17.77 -13.02
C TYR A 149 14.51 18.86 -12.03
N GLU A 150 15.19 19.89 -12.54
CA GLU A 150 15.73 20.98 -11.73
C GLU A 150 14.62 21.82 -11.08
N GLU A 151 13.47 21.96 -11.77
CA GLU A 151 12.31 22.69 -11.27
C GLU A 151 11.62 21.91 -10.15
N VAL A 152 11.35 20.62 -10.37
CA VAL A 152 10.73 19.74 -9.37
C VAL A 152 11.60 19.64 -8.13
N THR A 153 12.90 19.38 -8.29
CA THR A 153 13.82 19.25 -7.15
C THR A 153 13.99 20.58 -6.39
N ARG A 154 14.05 21.72 -7.08
CA ARG A 154 14.10 23.04 -6.44
C ARG A 154 12.82 23.32 -5.65
N ALA A 155 11.65 23.01 -6.22
CA ALA A 155 10.37 23.18 -5.54
C ALA A 155 10.26 22.30 -4.28
N LEU A 156 10.76 21.06 -4.32
CA LEU A 156 10.80 20.18 -3.15
C LEU A 156 11.78 20.67 -2.09
N ARG A 157 12.97 21.13 -2.48
CA ARG A 157 13.96 21.71 -1.55
C ARG A 157 13.43 22.97 -0.88
N ALA A 158 12.69 23.82 -1.60
CA ALA A 158 12.05 25.00 -1.02
C ALA A 158 11.02 24.65 0.08
N LYS A 159 10.49 23.42 0.06
CA LYS A 159 9.61 22.86 1.11
C LYS A 159 10.38 22.09 2.20
N GLY A 160 11.72 22.11 2.19
CA GLY A 160 12.56 21.35 3.11
C GLY A 160 12.63 19.85 2.79
N ILE A 161 12.22 19.42 1.60
CA ILE A 161 12.18 18.01 1.20
C ILE A 161 13.44 17.65 0.41
N GLN A 162 14.24 16.72 0.95
CA GLN A 162 15.41 16.19 0.25
C GLN A 162 15.03 14.99 -0.62
N VAL A 163 15.52 14.98 -1.87
CA VAL A 163 15.30 13.90 -2.83
C VAL A 163 16.64 13.29 -3.24
N ARG A 164 16.64 11.97 -3.39
CA ARG A 164 17.68 11.18 -4.06
C ARG A 164 16.97 10.24 -5.02
N ALA A 165 17.40 10.23 -6.28
CA ALA A 165 16.80 9.41 -7.31
C ALA A 165 17.91 8.80 -8.18
N ALA A 166 17.66 7.60 -8.70
CA ALA A 166 18.60 6.92 -9.59
C ALA A 166 18.65 7.57 -10.99
N THR A 167 17.56 8.19 -11.43
CA THR A 167 17.45 8.88 -12.72
C THR A 167 16.64 10.17 -12.60
N HIS A 168 16.76 11.06 -13.58
CA HIS A 168 15.98 12.30 -13.62
C HIS A 168 14.50 12.03 -13.90
N GLU A 169 14.20 11.06 -14.78
CA GLU A 169 12.84 10.66 -15.14
C GLU A 169 12.06 10.01 -14.00
N GLY A 170 12.75 9.57 -12.94
CA GLY A 170 12.11 9.09 -11.71
C GLY A 170 11.50 10.20 -10.86
N VAL A 171 11.88 11.46 -11.11
CA VAL A 171 11.47 12.65 -10.35
C VAL A 171 10.47 13.51 -11.12
N THR A 172 10.49 13.46 -12.46
CA THR A 172 9.61 14.24 -13.34
C THR A 172 8.31 13.53 -13.70
#